data_AF-U7QS70-F1
#
_entry.id   AF-U7QS70-F1
#
_cell.length_a   1.000
_cell.length_b   1.000
_cell.length_c   1.000
_cell.angle_alpha   90.00
_cell.angle_beta   90.00
_cell.angle_gamma   90.00
#
_symmetry.space_group_name_H-M   'P 1'
#
loop_
_entity.id
_entity.type
_entity.pdbx_description
1 polymer ?
#
loop_
_entity_poly.entity_id
_entity_poly.type
_entity_poly.pdbx_seq_one_letter_code
_entity_poly.pdbx_strand_id
1 'polypeptide(L)'
;MTGEIYVLNSMKISSEFAARLSRMNSGEMIRVIVFLKTETQGTKKTPQEVQQIAENKLDNIRPILTKYKGELIGERPNVLGSIAIKITVAGVYALAESESVKMIVEDQAIFPR
;
A
#
# COMPACT_ATOMS: atom_id res chain seq x y z
N MET A 1 -13.51 -16.64 16.69
CA MET A 1 -13.63 -16.57 15.22
C MET A 1 -12.77 -15.42 14.68
N THR A 2 -11.48 -15.39 15.00
CA THR A 2 -10.57 -14.25 14.72
C THR A 2 -9.36 -14.66 13.88
N GLY A 3 -9.21 -15.94 13.56
CA GLY A 3 -8.05 -16.47 12.82
C GLY A 3 -8.14 -16.31 11.31
N GLU A 4 -9.31 -16.47 10.69
CA GLU A 4 -9.43 -16.50 9.22
C GLU A 4 -9.29 -15.11 8.56
N ILE A 5 -9.73 -14.03 9.23
CA ILE A 5 -9.63 -12.67 8.68
C ILE A 5 -8.15 -12.20 8.61
N TYR A 6 -7.33 -12.59 9.60
CA TYR A 6 -5.90 -12.24 9.60
C TYR A 6 -5.11 -12.93 8.47
N VAL A 7 -5.54 -14.10 8.00
CA VAL A 7 -4.85 -14.89 6.97
C VAL A 7 -5.11 -14.36 5.56
N LEU A 8 -6.27 -13.73 5.31
CA LEU A 8 -6.53 -13.10 4.00
C LEU A 8 -5.79 -11.76 3.85
N ASN A 9 -5.65 -11.01 4.95
CA ASN A 9 -4.92 -9.74 4.95
C ASN A 9 -3.40 -9.93 4.80
N SER A 10 -2.87 -11.15 5.02
CA SER A 10 -1.44 -11.46 4.97
C SER A 10 -0.86 -11.64 3.56
N MET A 11 -1.64 -11.56 2.47
CA MET A 11 -1.07 -11.71 1.12
C MET A 11 -0.46 -10.41 0.57
N LYS A 12 -0.93 -9.23 1.02
CA LYS A 12 -0.48 -7.94 0.48
C LYS A 12 0.72 -7.35 1.23
N ILE A 13 1.04 -7.89 2.40
CA ILE A 13 2.16 -7.49 3.26
C ILE A 13 3.01 -8.74 3.52
N SER A 14 4.33 -8.65 3.37
CA SER A 14 5.19 -9.80 3.66
C SER A 14 5.15 -10.19 5.15
N SER A 15 5.43 -11.45 5.46
CA SER A 15 5.49 -11.96 6.84
C SER A 15 6.45 -11.17 7.73
N GLU A 16 7.62 -10.81 7.20
CA GLU A 16 8.65 -10.05 7.89
C GLU A 16 8.16 -8.64 8.22
N PHE A 17 7.49 -8.00 7.24
CA PHE A 17 6.95 -6.66 7.46
C PHE A 17 5.78 -6.69 8.45
N ALA A 18 4.88 -7.66 8.32
CA ALA A 18 3.77 -7.86 9.26
C ALA A 18 4.26 -8.08 10.69
N ALA A 19 5.30 -8.90 10.89
CA ALA A 19 5.91 -9.15 12.20
C ALA A 19 6.61 -7.91 12.80
N ARG A 20 7.02 -6.94 11.97
CA ARG A 20 7.51 -5.65 12.48
C ARG A 20 6.35 -4.73 12.83
N LEU A 21 5.33 -4.61 11.99
CA LEU A 21 4.13 -3.81 12.26
C LEU A 21 3.43 -4.25 13.56
N SER A 22 3.40 -5.56 13.85
CA SER A 22 2.78 -6.10 15.08
C SER A 22 3.49 -5.69 16.37
N ARG A 23 4.72 -5.17 16.28
CA ARG A 23 5.50 -4.66 17.42
C ARG A 23 5.39 -3.14 17.58
N MET A 24 4.74 -2.46 16.65
CA MET A 24 4.59 -1.00 16.64
C MET A 24 3.24 -0.58 17.22
N ASN A 25 3.13 0.69 17.64
CA ASN A 25 1.84 1.21 18.07
C ASN A 25 0.93 1.46 16.87
N SER A 26 -0.36 1.14 16.98
CA SER A 26 -1.36 1.35 15.92
C SER A 26 -1.41 2.78 15.35
N GLY A 27 -1.12 3.80 16.16
CA GLY A 27 -1.08 5.21 15.75
C GLY A 27 0.29 5.70 15.30
N GLU A 28 1.32 4.86 15.34
CA GLU A 28 2.67 5.20 14.91
C GLU A 28 2.74 5.40 13.39
N MET A 29 3.45 6.43 12.94
CA MET A 29 3.58 6.77 11.53
C MET A 29 4.74 6.02 10.88
N ILE A 30 4.50 5.38 9.74
CA ILE A 30 5.49 4.66 8.95
C ILE A 30 5.40 5.06 7.48
N ARG A 31 6.52 4.97 6.74
CA ARG A 31 6.55 5.11 5.29
C ARG A 31 6.44 3.75 4.62
N VAL A 32 5.57 3.67 3.62
CA VAL A 32 5.34 2.48 2.81
C VAL A 32 5.24 2.85 1.35
N ILE A 33 5.58 1.90 0.48
CA ILE A 33 5.34 1.96 -0.95
C ILE A 33 4.12 1.08 -1.24
N VAL A 34 3.04 1.70 -1.71
CA VAL A 34 1.79 1.01 -2.05
C VAL A 34 1.73 0.78 -3.54
N PHE A 35 1.64 -0.48 -3.96
CA PHE A 35 1.35 -0.86 -5.34
C PHE A 35 -0.16 -0.94 -5.53
N LEU A 36 -0.68 -0.19 -6.50
CA LEU A 36 -2.09 -0.19 -6.84
C LEU A 36 -2.39 -1.28 -7.89
N LYS A 37 -3.63 -1.78 -7.88
CA LYS A 37 -4.07 -2.85 -8.77
C LYS A 37 -4.27 -2.30 -10.19
N THR A 38 -3.26 -2.46 -11.04
CA THR A 38 -3.23 -1.97 -12.43
C THR A 38 -3.42 -3.07 -13.48
N GLU A 39 -3.50 -4.33 -13.05
CA GLU A 39 -3.71 -5.48 -13.94
C GLU A 39 -5.16 -5.55 -14.43
N THR A 40 -5.30 -5.79 -15.73
CA THR A 40 -6.54 -6.24 -16.37
C THR A 40 -6.12 -7.47 -17.16
N GLN A 41 -6.87 -8.56 -17.06
CA GLN A 41 -6.46 -9.83 -17.66
C GLN A 41 -6.16 -9.67 -19.15
N GLY A 42 -5.01 -10.20 -19.60
CA GLY A 42 -4.71 -10.42 -21.02
C GLY A 42 -3.99 -9.29 -21.79
N THR A 43 -3.89 -8.07 -21.28
CA THR A 43 -3.33 -6.94 -22.04
C THR A 43 -2.03 -6.42 -21.45
N LYS A 44 -0.93 -6.47 -22.23
CA LYS A 44 0.28 -5.71 -21.93
C LYS A 44 -0.06 -4.21 -21.99
N LYS A 45 0.11 -3.52 -20.86
CA LYS A 45 -0.09 -2.07 -20.78
C LYS A 45 1.22 -1.34 -20.93
N THR A 46 1.16 -0.18 -21.57
CA THR A 46 2.24 0.79 -21.55
C THR A 46 2.44 1.35 -20.13
N PRO A 47 3.64 1.84 -19.80
CA PRO A 47 3.91 2.46 -18.50
C PRO A 47 2.95 3.62 -18.16
N GLN A 48 2.52 4.38 -19.18
CA GLN A 48 1.57 5.49 -19.04
C GLN A 48 0.15 4.99 -18.70
N GLU A 49 -0.31 3.92 -19.35
CA GLU A 49 -1.60 3.31 -19.02
C GLU A 49 -1.61 2.74 -17.60
N VAL A 50 -0.50 2.15 -17.15
CA VAL A 50 -0.34 1.68 -15.77
C VAL A 50 -0.47 2.85 -14.79
N GLN A 51 0.21 3.96 -15.07
CA GLN A 51 0.14 5.17 -14.24
C GLN A 51 -1.29 5.74 -14.17
N GLN A 52 -1.99 5.86 -15.30
CA GLN A 52 -3.35 6.39 -15.33
C GLN A 52 -4.36 5.51 -14.58
N ILE A 53 -4.23 4.19 -14.69
CA ILE A 53 -5.08 3.26 -13.92
C ILE A 53 -4.77 3.38 -12.43
N ALA A 54 -3.48 3.48 -12.08
CA ALA A 54 -3.08 3.67 -10.70
C ALA A 54 -3.63 4.99 -10.13
N GLU A 55 -3.64 6.09 -10.89
CA GLU A 55 -4.27 7.36 -10.46
C GLU A 55 -5.75 7.15 -10.10
N ASN A 56 -6.51 6.46 -10.95
CA ASN A 56 -7.92 6.15 -10.66
C ASN A 56 -8.09 5.27 -9.40
N LYS A 57 -7.17 4.34 -9.15
CA LYS A 57 -7.19 3.49 -7.95
C LYS A 57 -6.74 4.24 -6.69
N LEU A 58 -5.92 5.27 -6.83
CA LEU A 58 -5.50 6.12 -5.72
C LEU A 58 -6.70 6.85 -5.12
N ASP A 59 -7.63 7.33 -5.96
CA ASP A 59 -8.83 8.01 -5.50
C ASP A 59 -9.70 7.12 -4.59
N ASN A 60 -9.76 5.81 -4.87
CA ASN A 60 -10.50 4.85 -4.03
C ASN A 60 -9.91 4.66 -2.64
N ILE A 61 -8.60 4.91 -2.46
CA ILE A 61 -7.94 4.77 -1.15
C ILE A 61 -7.81 6.09 -0.40
N ARG A 62 -8.13 7.25 -1.02
CA ARG A 62 -8.11 8.56 -0.34
C ARG A 62 -8.90 8.60 0.96
N PRO A 63 -10.11 8.00 1.08
CA PRO A 63 -10.83 7.98 2.36
C PRO A 63 -10.07 7.26 3.48
N ILE A 64 -9.32 6.22 3.14
CA ILE A 64 -8.43 5.51 4.08
C ILE A 64 -7.30 6.45 4.51
N LEU A 65 -6.66 7.15 3.56
CA LEU A 65 -5.61 8.11 3.87
C LEU A 65 -6.13 9.20 4.81
N THR A 66 -7.28 9.81 4.52
CA THR A 66 -7.87 10.83 5.39
C THR A 66 -8.13 10.30 6.81
N LYS A 67 -8.73 9.11 6.92
CA LYS A 67 -9.05 8.50 8.23
C LYS A 67 -7.81 8.17 9.06
N TYR A 68 -6.73 7.73 8.40
CA TYR A 68 -5.53 7.20 9.05
C TYR A 68 -4.31 8.11 8.94
N LYS A 69 -4.55 9.42 8.72
CA LYS A 69 -3.53 10.48 8.64
C LYS A 69 -2.46 10.21 7.57
N GLY A 70 -2.87 9.60 6.46
CA GLY A 70 -2.03 9.30 5.32
C GLY A 70 -1.60 10.55 4.55
N GLU A 71 -0.32 10.67 4.29
CA GLU A 71 0.30 11.72 3.49
C GLU A 71 0.99 11.09 2.27
N LEU A 72 0.68 11.59 1.08
CA LEU A 72 1.36 11.15 -0.14
C LEU A 72 2.73 11.83 -0.22
N ILE A 73 3.77 11.05 -0.56
CA ILE A 73 5.15 11.54 -0.70
C ILE A 73 5.45 11.95 -2.16
N GLY A 74 4.46 11.80 -3.04
CA GLY A 74 4.48 12.30 -4.41
C GLY A 74 3.08 12.68 -4.87
N GLU A 75 2.97 13.47 -5.94
CA GLU A 75 1.67 13.96 -6.42
C GLU A 75 0.82 12.84 -7.04
N ARG A 76 1.47 11.87 -7.69
CA ARG A 76 0.82 10.82 -8.47
C ARG A 76 1.59 9.50 -8.35
N PRO A 77 0.95 8.34 -8.61
CA PRO A 77 1.66 7.08 -8.75
C PRO A 77 2.73 7.15 -9.84
N ASN A 78 3.79 6.38 -9.71
CA ASN A 78 4.81 6.25 -10.74
C ASN A 78 4.35 5.30 -11.87
N VAL A 79 5.21 5.13 -12.88
CA VAL A 79 4.96 4.28 -14.05
C VAL A 79 4.85 2.78 -13.75
N LEU A 80 5.19 2.35 -12.53
CA LEU A 80 4.98 0.98 -12.04
C LEU A 80 3.63 0.84 -11.31
N GLY A 81 2.87 1.92 -11.21
CA GLY A 81 1.60 1.97 -10.49
C GLY A 81 1.75 1.97 -8.97
N SER A 82 2.89 2.45 -8.46
CA SER A 82 3.12 2.57 -7.01
C SER A 82 3.28 4.01 -6.54
N ILE A 83 2.96 4.24 -5.27
CA ILE A 83 3.09 5.54 -4.63
C ILE A 83 3.60 5.38 -3.19
N ALA A 84 4.53 6.24 -2.78
CA ALA A 84 5.01 6.28 -1.42
C ALA A 84 4.04 7.07 -0.53
N ILE A 85 3.70 6.51 0.62
CA ILE A 85 2.74 7.05 1.57
C ILE A 85 3.33 6.98 2.97
N LYS A 86 3.24 8.08 3.72
CA LYS A 86 3.44 8.08 5.17
C LYS A 86 2.07 7.92 5.84
N ILE A 87 1.86 6.88 6.64
CA ILE A 87 0.54 6.57 7.23
C ILE A 87 0.71 5.90 8.60
N THR A 88 -0.34 5.89 9.41
CA THR A 88 -0.36 5.11 10.66
C THR A 88 -0.28 3.60 10.40
N VAL A 89 0.25 2.82 11.36
CA VAL A 89 0.25 1.34 11.31
C VAL A 89 -1.17 0.79 11.11
N ALA A 90 -2.17 1.33 11.79
CA ALA A 90 -3.57 0.96 11.57
C ALA A 90 -4.04 1.26 10.13
N GLY A 91 -3.54 2.33 9.53
CA GLY A 91 -3.78 2.66 8.13
C GLY A 91 -3.12 1.70 7.15
N VAL A 92 -1.95 1.14 7.46
CA VAL A 92 -1.33 0.09 6.64
C VAL A 92 -2.24 -1.13 6.54
N TYR A 93 -2.79 -1.59 7.68
CA TYR A 93 -3.75 -2.70 7.68
C TYR A 93 -5.04 -2.35 6.93
N ALA A 94 -5.56 -1.13 7.09
CA ALA A 94 -6.75 -0.69 6.34
C ALA A 94 -6.50 -0.62 4.82
N LEU A 95 -5.31 -0.22 4.38
CA LEU A 95 -4.92 -0.25 2.97
C LEU A 95 -4.85 -1.68 2.45
N ALA A 96 -4.35 -2.64 3.24
CA ALA A 96 -4.26 -4.04 2.83
C ALA A 96 -5.64 -4.69 2.60
N GLU A 97 -6.68 -4.23 3.29
CA GLU A 97 -8.06 -4.67 3.03
C GLU A 97 -8.67 -4.05 1.76
N SER A 98 -8.05 -3.04 1.14
CA SER A 98 -8.60 -2.39 -0.05
C SER A 98 -8.37 -3.22 -1.32
N GLU A 99 -9.43 -3.47 -2.08
CA GLU A 99 -9.37 -4.08 -3.43
C GLU A 99 -8.56 -3.26 -4.45
N SER A 100 -8.34 -1.98 -4.17
CA SER A 100 -7.52 -1.09 -5.02
C SER A 100 -6.01 -1.29 -4.78
N VAL A 101 -5.62 -1.94 -3.69
CA VAL A 101 -4.24 -2.22 -3.32
C VAL A 101 -3.86 -3.63 -3.77
N LYS A 102 -2.75 -3.73 -4.49
CA LYS A 102 -2.13 -4.99 -4.90
C LYS A 102 -1.16 -5.51 -3.84
N MET A 103 -0.28 -4.64 -3.35
CA MET A 103 0.79 -4.99 -2.41
C MET A 103 1.27 -3.74 -1.67
N ILE A 104 1.75 -3.93 -0.45
CA ILE A 104 2.38 -2.89 0.36
C ILE A 104 3.77 -3.35 0.73
N VAL A 105 4.77 -2.54 0.37
CA VAL A 105 6.18 -2.76 0.67
C VAL A 105 6.62 -1.70 1.66
N GLU A 106 7.48 -2.07 2.58
CA GLU A 106 8.08 -1.11 3.48
C GLU A 106 9.12 -0.24 2.77
N ASP A 107 9.13 1.06 3.06
CA ASP A 107 10.17 1.99 2.63
C ASP A 107 11.39 1.88 3.58
N GLN A 108 12.29 0.93 3.31
CA GLN A 108 13.51 0.72 4.09
C GLN A 108 14.64 1.66 3.67
N ALA A 109 15.39 2.15 4.65
CA ALA A 109 16.62 2.90 4.41
C ALA A 109 17.67 2.00 3.75
N ILE A 110 18.24 2.48 2.65
CA ILE A 110 19.40 1.84 2.01
C ILE A 110 20.64 2.44 2.66
N PHE A 111 21.34 1.63 3.46
CA PHE A 111 22.65 2.00 4.00
C PHE A 111 23.73 1.44 3.06
N PRO A 112 24.55 2.29 2.41
CA PRO A 112 25.72 1.79 1.70
C PRO A 112 26.65 1.11 2.71
N ARG A 113 27.14 -0.08 2.33
CA ARG A 113 28.19 -0.79 3.08
C ARG A 113 29.55 -0.15 2.82
#